data_AF-A0A958P798-F1
#
_entry.id   AF-A0A958P798-F1
#
_cell.length_a   1.000
_cell.length_b   1.000
_cell.length_c   1.000
_cell.angle_alpha   90.00
_cell.angle_beta   90.00
_cell.angle_gamma   90.00
#
_symmetry.space_group_name_H-M   'P 1'
#
loop_
_entity.id
_entity.type
_entity.pdbx_description
1 polymer ?
#
loop_
_entity_poly.entity_id
_entity_poly.type
_entity_poly.pdbx_seq_one_letter_code
_entity_poly.pdbx_strand_id
1 'polypeptide(L)'
;MKKDEYLRKLNIYLSRIPHEEREEILRDQEEIFREGLRRGRTEEEIVASLGSPRALANNVIAESHVQRMESADNLRGVFGVMIAATVALLALAPFNLIFVLGPVIAVFALLATGWGLGAAIIGAAFAVLGWIFSHGFFWGLGGMIFMIVGFFLLGLFGLGTFFMCLMFYFTRAVMRVLISYFRWNLTMLKRISGTQGELR
;
A
#
# COMPACT_ATOMS: atom_id res chain seq x y z
N MET A 1 63.68 -1.87 17.27
CA MET A 1 62.75 -2.86 16.71
C MET A 1 62.85 -2.75 15.21
N LYS A 2 63.01 -3.88 14.53
CA LYS A 2 63.09 -3.94 13.06
C LYS A 2 61.73 -4.22 12.45
N LYS A 3 61.59 -4.03 11.12
CA LYS A 3 60.34 -4.22 10.38
C LYS A 3 59.66 -5.56 10.70
N ASP A 4 60.40 -6.66 10.58
CA ASP A 4 59.85 -8.01 10.76
C ASP A 4 59.32 -8.26 12.18
N GLU A 5 59.93 -7.62 13.18
CA GLU A 5 59.50 -7.71 14.56
C GLU A 5 58.23 -6.87 14.80
N TYR A 6 58.12 -5.70 14.16
CA TYR A 6 56.93 -4.85 14.21
C TYR A 6 55.71 -5.55 13.60
N LEU A 7 55.84 -6.02 12.36
CA LEU A 7 54.75 -6.67 11.63
C LEU A 7 54.31 -7.97 12.31
N ARG A 8 55.25 -8.75 12.88
CA ARG A 8 54.91 -9.96 13.65
C ARG A 8 54.09 -9.62 14.89
N LYS A 9 54.48 -8.61 15.66
CA LYS A 9 53.74 -8.17 16.84
C LYS A 9 52.36 -7.63 16.46
N LEU A 10 52.29 -6.82 15.41
CA LEU A 10 51.03 -6.27 14.88
C LEU A 10 50.07 -7.40 14.44
N ASN A 11 50.56 -8.40 13.71
CA ASN A 11 49.77 -9.57 13.30
C ASN A 11 49.19 -10.34 14.49
N ILE A 12 49.98 -10.53 15.56
CA ILE A 12 49.50 -11.18 16.80
C ILE A 12 48.40 -10.34 17.46
N TYR A 13 48.56 -9.02 17.54
CA TYR A 13 47.58 -8.15 18.17
C TYR A 13 46.28 -8.01 17.34
N LEU A 14 46.36 -8.11 16.01
CA LEU A 14 45.22 -8.12 15.10
C LEU A 14 44.53 -9.50 14.97
N SER A 15 44.89 -10.48 15.79
CA SER A 15 44.28 -11.84 15.74
C SER A 15 42.76 -11.86 15.94
N ARG A 16 42.18 -10.78 16.50
CA ARG A 16 40.75 -10.65 16.82
C ARG A 16 39.88 -10.15 15.66
N ILE A 17 40.47 -9.68 14.57
CA ILE A 17 39.76 -9.26 13.35
C ILE A 17 39.87 -10.33 12.25
N PRO A 18 38.98 -10.31 11.23
CA PRO A 18 39.03 -11.24 10.11
C PRO A 18 40.39 -11.30 9.42
N HIS A 19 40.75 -12.46 8.88
CA HIS A 19 42.03 -12.69 8.23
C HIS A 19 42.28 -11.71 7.06
N GLU A 20 41.24 -11.44 6.29
CA GLU A 20 41.30 -10.59 5.09
C GLU A 20 41.66 -9.13 5.44
N GLU A 21 40.96 -8.58 6.42
CA GLU A 21 41.18 -7.23 6.97
C GLU A 21 42.56 -7.12 7.65
N ARG A 22 42.97 -8.17 8.38
CA ARG A 22 44.30 -8.24 8.99
C ARG A 22 45.42 -8.21 7.95
N GLU A 23 45.29 -8.95 6.86
CA GLU A 23 46.31 -8.95 5.81
C GLU A 23 46.38 -7.62 5.08
N GLU A 24 45.25 -6.96 4.85
CA GLU A 24 45.20 -5.63 4.26
C GLU A 24 46.01 -4.63 5.08
N ILE A 25 45.75 -4.58 6.39
CA ILE A 25 46.50 -3.69 7.30
C ILE A 25 47.99 -4.02 7.31
N LEU A 26 48.37 -5.31 7.30
CA LEU A 26 49.77 -5.72 7.26
C LEU A 26 50.46 -5.29 5.95
N ARG A 27 49.76 -5.39 4.81
CA ARG A 27 50.25 -4.92 3.51
C ARG A 27 50.46 -3.41 3.50
N ASP A 28 49.52 -2.64 4.05
CA ASP A 28 49.63 -1.18 4.13
C ASP A 28 50.84 -0.76 4.97
N GLN A 29 51.03 -1.41 6.12
CA GLN A 29 52.21 -1.15 6.95
C GLN A 29 53.51 -1.54 6.23
N GLU A 30 53.52 -2.65 5.50
CA GLU A 30 54.69 -3.07 4.72
C GLU A 30 55.02 -2.06 3.60
N GLU A 31 54.03 -1.42 2.99
CA GLU A 31 54.23 -0.35 2.02
C GLU A 31 54.87 0.90 2.64
N ILE A 32 54.48 1.28 3.86
CA ILE A 32 55.11 2.38 4.61
C ILE A 32 56.59 2.10 4.86
N PHE A 33 56.94 0.88 5.26
CA PHE A 33 58.34 0.48 5.42
C PHE A 33 59.11 0.52 4.10
N ARG A 34 58.51 0.06 3.00
CA ARG A 34 59.12 0.07 1.67
C ARG A 34 59.39 1.50 1.17
N GLU A 35 58.43 2.39 1.37
CA GLU A 35 58.55 3.80 0.98
C GLU A 35 59.59 4.54 1.85
N GLY A 36 59.59 4.29 3.17
CA GLY A 36 60.56 4.88 4.08
C GLY A 36 62.00 4.51 3.74
N LEU A 37 62.24 3.23 3.43
CA LEU A 37 63.55 2.73 3.00
C LEU A 37 63.99 3.35 1.67
N ARG A 38 63.07 3.49 0.70
CA ARG A 38 63.34 4.17 -0.58
C ARG A 38 63.75 5.64 -0.40
N ARG A 39 63.27 6.30 0.64
CA ARG A 39 63.62 7.68 1.00
C ARG A 39 64.90 7.79 1.84
N GLY A 40 65.61 6.68 2.04
CA GLY A 40 66.86 6.62 2.80
C GLY A 40 66.69 6.65 4.32
N ARG A 41 65.47 6.41 4.84
CA ARG A 41 65.24 6.26 6.29
C ARG A 41 65.63 4.86 6.75
N THR A 42 66.05 4.75 8.01
CA THR A 42 66.31 3.46 8.66
C THR A 42 65.01 2.83 9.17
N GLU A 43 64.99 1.50 9.36
CA GLU A 43 63.81 0.81 9.88
C GLU A 43 63.41 1.31 11.28
N GLU A 44 64.40 1.64 12.10
CA GLU A 44 64.22 2.17 13.45
C GLU A 44 63.53 3.54 13.45
N GLU A 45 63.88 4.42 12.51
CA GLU A 45 63.22 5.72 12.32
C GLU A 45 61.77 5.57 11.85
N ILE A 46 61.50 4.62 10.97
CA ILE A 46 60.15 4.32 10.48
C ILE A 46 59.29 3.80 11.64
N VAL A 47 59.81 2.86 12.42
CA VAL A 47 59.15 2.35 13.63
C VAL A 47 58.86 3.47 14.64
N ALA A 48 59.81 4.38 14.87
CA ALA A 48 59.61 5.50 15.78
C ALA A 48 58.46 6.41 15.32
N SER A 49 58.29 6.58 14.00
CA SER A 49 57.18 7.34 13.43
C SER A 49 55.83 6.62 13.48
N LEU A 50 55.82 5.28 13.39
CA LEU A 50 54.60 4.46 13.44
C LEU A 50 54.10 4.21 14.88
N GLY A 51 54.96 4.38 15.89
CA GLY A 51 54.62 4.16 17.29
C GLY A 51 54.50 2.68 17.67
N SER A 52 53.65 2.35 18.65
CA SER A 52 53.55 0.96 19.14
C SER A 52 52.56 0.12 18.33
N PRO A 53 52.92 -1.11 17.92
CA PRO A 53 52.02 -1.98 17.14
C PRO A 53 50.76 -2.38 17.93
N ARG A 54 50.83 -2.36 19.26
CA ARG A 54 49.68 -2.63 20.14
C ARG A 54 48.65 -1.50 20.13
N ALA A 55 49.11 -0.25 20.11
CA ALA A 55 48.21 0.91 20.05
C ALA A 55 47.46 0.95 18.71
N LEU A 56 48.17 0.71 17.61
CA LEU A 56 47.55 0.62 16.28
C LEU A 56 46.49 -0.48 16.23
N ALA A 57 46.81 -1.69 16.69
CA ALA A 57 45.86 -2.80 16.72
C ALA A 57 44.60 -2.50 17.55
N ASN A 58 44.75 -1.89 18.73
CA ASN A 58 43.60 -1.54 19.57
C ASN A 58 42.68 -0.51 18.90
N ASN A 59 43.23 0.47 18.18
CA ASN A 59 42.43 1.47 17.47
C ASN A 59 41.60 0.83 16.35
N VAL A 60 42.22 -0.01 15.52
CA VAL A 60 41.53 -0.74 14.44
C VAL A 60 40.42 -1.62 15.01
N ILE A 61 40.71 -2.39 16.07
CA ILE A 61 39.72 -3.27 16.70
C ILE A 61 38.53 -2.45 17.21
N ALA A 62 38.78 -1.33 17.91
CA ALA A 62 37.72 -0.48 18.43
C ALA A 62 36.82 0.08 17.31
N GLU A 63 37.42 0.56 16.22
CA GLU A 63 36.69 1.11 15.07
C GLU A 63 35.82 0.05 14.38
N SER A 64 36.35 -1.16 14.20
CA SER A 64 35.61 -2.28 13.61
C SER A 64 34.37 -2.70 14.44
N HIS A 65 34.44 -2.62 15.77
CA HIS A 65 33.33 -2.97 16.65
C HIS A 65 32.21 -1.93 16.59
N VAL A 66 32.55 -0.63 16.55
CA VAL A 66 31.57 0.46 16.45
C VAL A 66 30.84 0.39 15.11
N GLN A 67 31.56 0.22 14.00
CA GLN A 67 30.95 0.08 12.67
C GLN A 67 29.99 -1.12 12.59
N ARG A 68 30.34 -2.25 13.20
CA ARG A 68 29.48 -3.45 13.24
C ARG A 68 28.21 -3.25 14.07
N MET A 69 28.29 -2.49 15.16
CA MET A 69 27.12 -2.18 15.99
C MET A 69 26.17 -1.22 15.26
N GLU A 70 26.68 -0.15 14.66
CA GLU A 70 25.87 0.78 13.86
C GLU A 70 25.21 0.08 12.68
N SER A 71 25.95 -0.75 11.95
CA SER A 71 25.39 -1.47 10.79
C SER A 71 24.36 -2.53 11.19
N ALA A 72 24.55 -3.27 12.29
CA ALA A 72 23.56 -4.24 12.76
C ALA A 72 22.25 -3.60 13.22
N ASP A 73 22.31 -2.45 13.90
CA ASP A 73 21.13 -1.72 14.36
C ASP A 73 20.38 -1.08 13.20
N ASN A 74 21.12 -0.52 12.23
CA ASN A 74 20.55 0.03 11.00
C ASN A 74 19.88 -1.05 10.15
N LEU A 75 20.48 -2.25 10.04
CA LEU A 75 19.88 -3.39 9.34
C LEU A 75 18.57 -3.84 10.02
N ARG A 76 18.55 -3.98 11.35
CA ARG A 76 17.33 -4.36 12.09
C ARG A 76 16.21 -3.34 11.91
N GLY A 77 16.55 -2.04 11.92
CA GLY A 77 15.60 -0.97 11.62
C GLY A 77 15.02 -1.09 10.20
N VAL A 78 15.88 -1.30 9.19
CA VAL A 78 15.48 -1.45 7.79
C VAL A 78 14.60 -2.69 7.58
N PHE A 79 14.94 -3.84 8.18
CA PHE A 79 14.12 -5.05 8.11
C PHE A 79 12.75 -4.84 8.79
N GLY A 80 12.72 -4.19 9.94
CA GLY A 80 11.47 -3.85 10.62
C GLY A 80 10.56 -2.97 9.77
N VAL A 81 11.12 -1.93 9.14
CA VAL A 81 10.39 -1.04 8.23
C VAL A 81 9.90 -1.78 6.98
N MET A 82 10.71 -2.65 6.38
CA MET A 82 10.31 -3.43 5.19
C MET A 82 9.20 -4.43 5.52
N ILE A 83 9.27 -5.14 6.65
CA ILE A 83 8.22 -6.08 7.07
C ILE A 83 6.93 -5.31 7.36
N ALA A 84 7.01 -4.20 8.09
CA ALA A 84 5.86 -3.34 8.37
C ALA A 84 5.24 -2.80 7.07
N ALA A 85 6.04 -2.36 6.11
CA ALA A 85 5.57 -1.91 4.80
C ALA A 85 4.92 -3.03 4.00
N THR A 86 5.49 -4.25 4.02
CA THR A 86 4.96 -5.42 3.32
C THR A 86 3.62 -5.85 3.92
N VAL A 87 3.53 -5.93 5.25
CA VAL A 87 2.28 -6.24 5.97
C VAL A 87 1.24 -5.14 5.74
N ALA A 88 1.64 -3.87 5.75
CA ALA A 88 0.76 -2.76 5.47
C ALA A 88 0.20 -2.84 4.04
N LEU A 89 1.03 -3.15 3.04
CA LEU A 89 0.58 -3.36 1.65
C LEU A 89 -0.41 -4.53 1.55
N LEU A 90 -0.09 -5.65 2.20
CA LEU A 90 -0.89 -6.88 2.18
C LEU A 90 -2.21 -6.70 2.92
N ALA A 91 -2.23 -5.89 3.97
CA ALA A 91 -3.44 -5.53 4.71
C ALA A 91 -4.26 -4.46 3.99
N LEU A 92 -3.62 -3.49 3.32
CA LEU A 92 -4.31 -2.41 2.61
C LEU A 92 -5.19 -2.95 1.47
N ALA A 93 -4.71 -3.94 0.73
CA ALA A 93 -5.42 -4.48 -0.43
C ALA A 93 -6.82 -5.04 -0.10
N PRO A 94 -6.98 -6.01 0.82
CA PRO A 94 -8.28 -6.51 1.23
C PRO A 94 -9.05 -5.51 2.11
N PHE A 95 -8.36 -4.70 2.93
CA PHE A 95 -9.02 -3.69 3.76
C PHE A 95 -9.72 -2.62 2.92
N ASN A 96 -9.01 -2.07 1.93
CA ASN A 96 -9.56 -1.11 0.96
C ASN A 96 -10.67 -1.76 0.13
N LEU A 97 -10.50 -3.04 -0.27
CA LEU A 97 -11.54 -3.76 -0.98
C LEU A 97 -12.83 -3.85 -0.15
N ILE A 98 -12.77 -4.28 1.11
CA ILE A 98 -13.98 -4.40 1.95
C ILE A 98 -14.62 -3.04 2.21
N PHE A 99 -13.82 -2.03 2.55
CA PHE A 99 -14.33 -0.69 2.92
C PHE A 99 -14.92 0.07 1.74
N VAL A 100 -14.45 -0.18 0.51
CA VAL A 100 -14.96 0.49 -0.71
C VAL A 100 -16.03 -0.35 -1.39
N LEU A 101 -15.82 -1.67 -1.50
CA LEU A 101 -16.76 -2.57 -2.17
C LEU A 101 -18.06 -2.72 -1.38
N GLY A 102 -18.00 -2.77 -0.05
CA GLY A 102 -19.18 -2.89 0.80
C GLY A 102 -20.23 -1.78 0.56
N PRO A 103 -19.86 -0.50 0.70
CA PRO A 103 -20.77 0.62 0.38
C PRO A 103 -21.25 0.62 -1.07
N VAL A 104 -20.38 0.26 -2.03
CA VAL A 104 -20.76 0.19 -3.45
C VAL A 104 -21.84 -0.88 -3.66
N ILE A 105 -21.66 -2.09 -3.11
CA ILE A 105 -22.65 -3.17 -3.19
C ILE A 105 -23.96 -2.73 -2.51
N ALA A 106 -23.89 -2.11 -1.34
CA ALA A 106 -25.07 -1.63 -0.61
C ALA A 106 -25.88 -0.62 -1.44
N VAL A 107 -25.19 0.31 -2.13
CA VAL A 107 -25.83 1.28 -3.03
C VAL A 107 -26.49 0.60 -4.22
N PHE A 108 -25.82 -0.36 -4.87
CA PHE A 108 -26.42 -1.11 -5.98
C PHE A 108 -27.62 -1.94 -5.52
N ALA A 109 -27.56 -2.56 -4.34
CA ALA A 109 -28.67 -3.30 -3.75
C ALA A 109 -29.87 -2.37 -3.45
N LEU A 110 -29.61 -1.17 -2.95
CA LEU A 110 -30.64 -0.14 -2.71
C LEU A 110 -31.30 0.32 -4.02
N LEU A 111 -30.51 0.53 -5.07
CA LEU A 111 -31.05 0.87 -6.38
C LEU A 111 -31.89 -0.29 -6.96
N ALA A 112 -31.39 -1.52 -6.88
CA ALA A 112 -32.10 -2.70 -7.36
C ALA A 112 -33.45 -2.90 -6.62
N THR A 113 -33.46 -2.73 -5.29
CA THR A 113 -34.71 -2.77 -4.51
C THR A 113 -35.64 -1.62 -4.84
N GLY A 114 -35.13 -0.40 -5.04
CA GLY A 114 -35.93 0.75 -5.48
C GLY A 114 -36.61 0.51 -6.83
N TRP A 115 -35.85 0.08 -7.84
CA TRP A 115 -36.41 -0.27 -9.16
C TRP A 115 -37.38 -1.46 -9.09
N GLY A 116 -37.03 -2.48 -8.29
CA GLY A 116 -37.89 -3.65 -8.06
C GLY A 116 -39.23 -3.29 -7.43
N LEU A 117 -39.25 -2.41 -6.43
CA LEU A 117 -40.48 -1.92 -5.80
C LEU A 117 -41.34 -1.14 -6.79
N GLY A 118 -40.74 -0.23 -7.56
CA GLY A 118 -41.46 0.52 -8.59
C GLY A 118 -42.09 -0.39 -9.65
N ALA A 119 -41.32 -1.37 -10.13
CA ALA A 119 -41.80 -2.36 -11.09
C ALA A 119 -42.89 -3.26 -10.49
N ALA A 120 -42.77 -3.65 -9.22
CA ALA A 120 -43.75 -4.47 -8.53
C ALA A 120 -45.09 -3.74 -8.35
N ILE A 121 -45.09 -2.45 -8.01
CA ILE A 121 -46.32 -1.65 -7.88
C ILE A 121 -47.06 -1.58 -9.22
N ILE A 122 -46.34 -1.29 -10.30
CA ILE A 122 -46.91 -1.22 -11.65
C ILE A 122 -47.39 -2.61 -12.09
N GLY A 123 -46.57 -3.64 -11.88
CA GLY A 123 -46.89 -5.02 -12.25
C GLY A 123 -48.10 -5.56 -11.48
N ALA A 124 -48.23 -5.24 -10.19
CA ALA A 124 -49.40 -5.60 -9.39
C ALA A 124 -50.67 -4.94 -9.93
N ALA A 125 -50.59 -3.66 -10.33
CA ALA A 125 -51.73 -2.98 -10.92
C ALA A 125 -52.21 -3.68 -12.21
N PHE A 126 -51.28 -4.05 -13.10
CA PHE A 126 -51.61 -4.82 -14.30
C PHE A 126 -52.12 -6.23 -14.02
N ALA A 127 -51.56 -6.93 -13.02
CA ALA A 127 -51.99 -8.26 -12.65
C ALA A 127 -53.45 -8.27 -12.18
N VAL A 128 -53.83 -7.29 -11.35
CA VAL A 128 -55.21 -7.13 -10.89
C VAL A 128 -56.15 -6.81 -12.06
N LEU A 129 -55.74 -5.90 -12.96
CA LEU A 129 -56.53 -5.61 -14.18
C LEU A 129 -56.76 -6.88 -15.03
N GLY A 130 -55.71 -7.67 -15.23
CA GLY A 130 -55.79 -8.92 -16.00
C GLY A 130 -56.73 -9.94 -15.37
N TRP A 131 -56.64 -10.10 -14.04
CA TRP A 131 -57.52 -11.01 -13.28
C TRP A 131 -59.00 -10.60 -13.37
N ILE A 132 -59.28 -9.30 -13.29
CA ILE A 132 -60.63 -8.77 -13.41
C ILE A 132 -61.19 -9.00 -14.82
N PHE A 133 -60.38 -8.75 -15.85
CA PHE A 133 -60.77 -8.93 -17.24
C PHE A 133 -61.11 -10.40 -17.56
N SER A 134 -60.36 -11.35 -16.99
CA SER A 134 -60.58 -12.78 -17.24
C SER A 134 -61.87 -13.34 -16.62
N HIS A 135 -62.41 -12.70 -15.58
CA HIS A 135 -63.61 -13.17 -14.86
C HIS A 135 -64.91 -12.50 -15.34
N GLY A 136 -64.86 -11.62 -16.35
CA GLY A 136 -66.07 -11.10 -17.00
C GLY A 136 -66.95 -10.21 -16.11
N PHE A 137 -66.36 -9.47 -15.17
CA PHE A 137 -67.05 -8.70 -14.13
C PHE A 137 -67.69 -7.37 -14.63
N PHE A 138 -68.36 -7.41 -15.79
CA PHE A 138 -68.76 -6.20 -16.53
C PHE A 138 -70.23 -5.78 -16.35
N TRP A 139 -71.09 -6.60 -15.72
CA TRP A 139 -72.54 -6.34 -15.62
C TRP A 139 -73.04 -6.20 -14.17
N GLY A 140 -74.04 -5.34 -13.96
CA GLY A 140 -74.72 -5.14 -12.67
C GLY A 140 -73.81 -4.58 -11.56
N LEU A 141 -73.94 -5.10 -10.33
CA LEU A 141 -73.11 -4.71 -9.18
C LEU A 141 -71.60 -4.89 -9.45
N GLY A 142 -71.23 -5.82 -10.33
CA GLY A 142 -69.85 -6.07 -10.71
C GLY A 142 -69.22 -4.93 -11.51
N GLY A 143 -69.98 -4.26 -12.37
CA GLY A 143 -69.51 -3.11 -13.14
C GLY A 143 -69.18 -1.89 -12.26
N MET A 144 -69.94 -1.67 -11.18
CA MET A 144 -69.64 -0.60 -10.21
C MET A 144 -68.34 -0.89 -9.46
N ILE A 145 -68.14 -2.13 -9.01
CA ILE A 145 -66.91 -2.58 -8.35
C ILE A 145 -65.72 -2.45 -9.31
N PHE A 146 -65.90 -2.84 -10.57
CA PHE A 146 -64.90 -2.67 -11.64
C PHE A 146 -64.44 -1.22 -11.76
N MET A 147 -65.37 -0.26 -11.82
CA MET A 147 -65.03 1.16 -11.91
C MET A 147 -64.24 1.65 -10.69
N ILE A 148 -64.68 1.31 -9.48
CA ILE A 148 -63.99 1.73 -8.24
C ILE A 148 -62.56 1.18 -8.21
N VAL A 149 -62.40 -0.11 -8.49
CA VAL A 149 -61.09 -0.77 -8.52
C VAL A 149 -60.23 -0.20 -9.66
N GLY A 150 -60.81 0.09 -10.82
CA GLY A 150 -60.12 0.72 -11.95
C GLY A 150 -59.55 2.11 -11.62
N PHE A 151 -60.32 2.98 -10.96
CA PHE A 151 -59.83 4.28 -10.48
C PHE A 151 -58.70 4.14 -9.46
N PHE A 152 -58.81 3.17 -8.54
CA PHE A 152 -57.76 2.89 -7.57
C PHE A 152 -56.46 2.42 -8.24
N LEU A 153 -56.57 1.53 -9.24
CA LEU A 153 -55.44 1.01 -10.00
C LEU A 153 -54.77 2.09 -10.87
N LEU A 154 -55.54 3.00 -11.46
CA LEU A 154 -55.01 4.18 -12.14
C LEU A 154 -54.21 5.08 -11.19
N GLY A 155 -54.71 5.28 -9.97
CA GLY A 155 -53.99 6.01 -8.92
C GLY A 155 -52.66 5.32 -8.55
N LEU A 156 -52.67 4.01 -8.34
CA LEU A 156 -51.47 3.23 -8.05
C LEU A 156 -50.47 3.23 -9.21
N PHE A 157 -50.94 3.17 -10.45
CA PHE A 157 -50.11 3.26 -11.64
C PHE A 157 -49.45 4.64 -11.76
N GLY A 158 -50.22 5.72 -11.51
CA GLY A 158 -49.69 7.08 -11.45
C GLY A 158 -48.64 7.24 -10.34
N LEU A 159 -48.88 6.68 -9.17
CA LEU A 159 -47.93 6.70 -8.06
C LEU A 159 -46.65 5.91 -8.39
N GLY A 160 -46.78 4.73 -9.00
CA GLY A 160 -45.67 3.88 -9.40
C GLY A 160 -44.80 4.52 -10.49
N THR A 161 -45.41 5.16 -11.49
CA THR A 161 -44.69 5.87 -12.55
C THR A 161 -43.99 7.14 -12.03
N PHE A 162 -44.64 7.89 -11.13
CA PHE A 162 -44.00 9.00 -10.42
C PHE A 162 -42.79 8.53 -9.60
N PHE A 163 -42.93 7.41 -8.87
CA PHE A 163 -41.83 6.81 -8.12
C PHE A 163 -40.67 6.35 -9.02
N MET A 164 -40.97 5.76 -10.18
CA MET A 164 -39.94 5.42 -11.18
C MET A 164 -39.20 6.66 -11.69
N CYS A 165 -39.92 7.76 -11.97
CA CYS A 165 -39.28 9.02 -12.35
C CYS A 165 -38.35 9.52 -11.24
N LEU A 166 -38.79 9.48 -9.98
CA LEU A 166 -37.96 9.85 -8.82
C LEU A 166 -36.71 8.96 -8.71
N MET A 167 -36.87 7.64 -8.90
CA MET A 167 -35.75 6.69 -8.88
C MET A 167 -34.76 6.93 -10.02
N PHE A 168 -35.21 7.38 -11.19
CA PHE A 168 -34.31 7.76 -12.28
C PHE A 168 -33.41 8.95 -11.89
N TYR A 169 -33.98 9.98 -11.27
CA TYR A 169 -33.19 11.13 -10.77
C TYR A 169 -32.23 10.71 -9.65
N PHE A 170 -32.70 9.87 -8.72
CA PHE A 170 -31.88 9.34 -7.64
C PHE A 170 -30.70 8.52 -8.18
N THR A 171 -30.95 7.63 -9.14
CA THR A 171 -29.91 6.83 -9.81
C THR A 171 -28.86 7.75 -10.46
N ARG A 172 -29.28 8.81 -11.16
CA ARG A 172 -28.35 9.80 -11.73
C ARG A 172 -27.55 10.56 -10.68
N ALA A 173 -28.13 10.89 -9.53
CA ALA A 173 -27.41 11.53 -8.43
C ALA A 173 -26.35 10.59 -7.85
N VAL A 174 -26.72 9.35 -7.56
CA VAL A 174 -25.82 8.31 -7.07
C VAL A 174 -24.66 8.07 -8.03
N MET A 175 -24.93 7.91 -9.33
CA MET A 175 -23.89 7.71 -10.34
C MET A 175 -22.93 8.89 -10.43
N ARG A 176 -23.43 10.13 -10.31
CA ARG A 176 -22.55 11.32 -10.25
C ARG A 176 -21.63 11.28 -9.04
N VAL A 177 -22.14 10.93 -7.87
CA VAL A 177 -21.33 10.82 -6.64
C VAL A 177 -20.30 9.69 -6.77
N LEU A 178 -20.69 8.52 -7.26
CA LEU A 178 -19.79 7.39 -7.49
C LEU A 178 -18.67 7.75 -8.46
N ILE A 179 -19.00 8.34 -9.61
CA ILE A 179 -17.99 8.77 -10.59
C ILE A 179 -17.06 9.83 -9.98
N SER A 180 -17.60 10.78 -9.20
CA SER A 180 -16.78 11.77 -8.50
C SER A 180 -15.81 11.12 -7.52
N TYR A 181 -16.26 10.11 -6.77
CA TYR A 181 -15.43 9.33 -5.86
C TYR A 181 -14.32 8.58 -6.59
N PHE A 182 -14.65 7.85 -7.67
CA PHE A 182 -13.66 7.14 -8.48
C PHE A 182 -12.64 8.09 -9.12
N ARG A 183 -13.09 9.23 -9.65
CA ARG A 183 -12.20 10.26 -10.22
C ARG A 183 -11.28 10.84 -9.15
N TRP A 184 -11.80 11.14 -7.96
CA TRP A 184 -11.00 11.63 -6.84
C TRP A 184 -9.95 10.61 -6.41
N ASN A 185 -10.34 9.34 -6.29
CA ASN A 185 -9.44 8.24 -5.92
C ASN A 185 -8.31 8.06 -6.96
N LEU A 186 -8.64 8.03 -8.25
CA LEU A 186 -7.65 7.96 -9.34
C LEU A 186 -6.74 9.19 -9.39
N THR A 187 -7.28 10.39 -9.09
CA THR A 187 -6.48 11.62 -9.02
C THR A 187 -5.51 11.59 -7.84
N MET A 188 -5.93 11.08 -6.69
CA MET A 188 -5.08 10.91 -5.51
C MET A 188 -3.97 9.89 -5.77
N LEU A 189 -4.28 8.76 -6.41
CA LEU A 189 -3.29 7.77 -6.85
C LEU A 189 -2.25 8.40 -7.80
N LYS A 190 -2.70 9.17 -8.80
CA LYS A 190 -1.79 9.88 -9.72
C LYS A 190 -0.91 10.92 -9.03
N ARG A 191 -1.41 11.59 -7.97
CA ARG A 191 -0.63 12.54 -7.16
C ARG A 191 0.45 11.83 -6.34
N ILE A 192 0.14 10.63 -5.83
CA ILE A 192 1.08 9.82 -5.03
C ILE A 192 2.13 9.16 -5.93
N SER A 193 1.76 8.73 -7.14
CA SER A 193 2.68 8.06 -8.07
C SER A 193 3.62 8.99 -8.85
N GLY A 194 3.64 10.30 -8.55
CA GLY A 194 4.59 11.26 -9.14
C GLY A 194 4.45 11.48 -10.66
N THR A 195 3.44 10.90 -11.30
CA THR A 195 3.16 11.09 -12.73
C THR A 195 2.32 12.35 -12.95
N GLN A 196 2.93 13.50 -12.64
CA GLN A 196 2.62 14.78 -13.28
C GLN A 196 3.33 14.77 -14.64
N GLY A 197 2.78 14.04 -15.60
CA GLY A 197 3.35 13.93 -16.95
C GLY A 197 2.23 13.73 -17.95
N GLU A 198 1.87 14.83 -18.61
CA GLU A 198 1.21 14.89 -19.91
C GLU A 198 -0.19 14.26 -20.04
N LEU A 199 -1.22 15.08 -19.86
CA LEU A 199 -2.30 15.19 -20.84
C LEU A 199 -2.79 16.64 -20.82
N ARG A 200 -2.18 17.46 -21.69
CA ARG A 200 -2.82 18.63 -22.28
C ARG A 200 -3.68 18.17 -23.45
#